data_AF-X5RRZ7-F1
#
_entry.id   AF-X5RRZ7-F1
#
_cell.length_a   1.000
_cell.length_b   1.000
_cell.length_c   1.000
_cell.angle_alpha   90.00
_cell.angle_beta   90.00
_cell.angle_gamma   90.00
#
_symmetry.space_group_name_H-M   'P 1'
#
loop_
_entity.id
_entity.type
_entity.pdbx_description
1 polymer ?
#
loop_
_entity_poly.entity_id
_entity_poly.type
_entity_poly.pdbx_seq_one_letter_code
_entity_poly.pdbx_strand_id
1 'polypeptide(L)'
;MTPAWDDPMFHPFLYGSGQGAEYRAGFYGLAGWHKEGHMLRALFEGVMFEHRRHINVLKDAGVSFDKAVLSGGGSRSEHWPQIFADGLGVPITVPEARETGALGAAIGSRPACSPTMRPASTP
;
A
#
# COMPACT_ATOMS: atom_id res chain seq x y z
N MET A 1 -13.08 -1.08 -15.99
CA MET A 1 -14.39 -1.70 -15.71
C MET A 1 -15.07 -0.86 -14.65
N THR A 2 -16.33 -0.49 -14.85
CA THR A 2 -17.11 0.31 -13.90
C THR A 2 -17.62 -0.59 -12.76
N PRO A 3 -17.67 -0.11 -11.50
CA PRO A 3 -18.33 -0.80 -10.40
C PRO A 3 -19.76 -1.23 -10.71
N ALA A 4 -20.06 -2.50 -10.44
CA ALA A 4 -21.38 -3.09 -10.49
C ALA A 4 -21.80 -3.59 -9.10
N TRP A 5 -23.11 -3.71 -8.88
CA TRP A 5 -23.64 -4.07 -7.57
C TRP A 5 -23.46 -5.55 -7.22
N ASP A 6 -23.26 -6.40 -8.22
CA ASP A 6 -23.00 -7.84 -8.09
C ASP A 6 -21.51 -8.20 -8.14
N ASP A 7 -20.59 -7.22 -8.16
CA ASP A 7 -19.16 -7.49 -8.17
C ASP A 7 -18.72 -8.32 -6.95
N PRO A 8 -17.81 -9.30 -7.16
CA PRO A 8 -17.32 -10.12 -6.06
C PRO A 8 -16.43 -9.32 -5.11
N MET A 9 -16.30 -9.82 -3.89
CA MET A 9 -15.44 -9.24 -2.85
C MET A 9 -14.27 -10.16 -2.53
N PHE A 10 -13.11 -9.60 -2.22
CA PHE A 10 -11.94 -10.36 -1.78
C PHE A 10 -11.57 -10.03 -0.33
N HIS A 11 -11.35 -11.06 0.47
CA HIS A 11 -10.78 -10.97 1.80
C HIS A 11 -9.27 -11.27 1.72
N PRO A 12 -8.38 -10.36 2.13
CA PRO A 12 -6.97 -10.40 1.74
C PRO A 12 -6.02 -11.20 2.65
N PHE A 13 -6.52 -11.97 3.62
CA PHE A 13 -5.68 -12.61 4.65
C PHE A 13 -5.11 -13.97 4.22
N LEU A 14 -4.27 -13.98 3.18
CA LEU A 14 -3.63 -15.20 2.69
C LEU A 14 -2.72 -15.85 3.74
N TYR A 15 -2.08 -15.02 4.57
CA TYR A 15 -1.15 -15.41 5.63
C TYR A 15 -1.68 -15.08 7.03
N GLY A 16 -3.00 -14.97 7.19
CA GLY A 16 -3.61 -14.42 8.41
C GLY A 16 -3.66 -12.90 8.42
N SER A 17 -4.11 -12.35 9.55
CA SER A 17 -4.20 -10.91 9.79
C SER A 17 -3.41 -10.52 11.05
N GLY A 18 -3.19 -9.23 11.26
CA GLY A 18 -2.64 -8.73 12.53
C GLY A 18 -3.54 -9.02 13.75
N GLN A 19 -4.78 -9.44 13.53
CA GLN A 19 -5.75 -9.81 14.57
C GLN A 19 -5.83 -11.31 14.84
N GLY A 20 -5.18 -12.15 14.03
CA GLY A 20 -5.20 -13.60 14.18
C GLY A 20 -4.61 -14.35 12.99
N ALA A 21 -3.94 -15.47 13.25
CA ALA A 21 -3.35 -16.32 12.21
C ALA A 21 -4.38 -17.24 11.54
N GLU A 22 -5.56 -17.39 12.14
CA GLU A 22 -6.66 -18.22 11.67
C GLU A 22 -7.44 -17.62 10.51
N TYR A 23 -7.34 -16.30 10.29
CA TYR A 23 -8.00 -15.62 9.17
C TYR A 23 -7.48 -16.16 7.84
N ARG A 24 -8.39 -16.37 6.88
CA ARG A 24 -8.08 -16.94 5.57
C ARG A 24 -8.56 -16.03 4.46
N ALA A 25 -7.79 -15.96 3.38
CA ALA A 25 -8.24 -15.28 2.17
C ALA A 25 -9.42 -16.00 1.53
N GLY A 26 -10.27 -15.24 0.83
CA GLY A 26 -11.43 -15.80 0.15
C GLY A 26 -12.09 -14.80 -0.79
N PHE A 27 -12.69 -15.33 -1.86
CA PHE A 27 -13.61 -14.59 -2.72
C PHE A 27 -15.05 -14.86 -2.29
N TYR A 28 -15.86 -13.82 -2.24
CA TYR A 28 -17.27 -13.86 -1.84
C TYR A 28 -18.14 -13.26 -2.94
N GLY A 29 -19.34 -13.81 -3.14
CA GLY A 29 -20.28 -13.31 -4.14
C GLY A 29 -19.93 -13.68 -5.59
N LEU A 30 -19.16 -14.76 -5.81
CA LEU A 30 -18.85 -15.21 -7.17
C LEU A 30 -20.04 -15.86 -7.86
N ALA A 31 -20.22 -15.52 -9.14
CA ALA A 31 -21.22 -16.07 -10.03
C ALA A 31 -20.58 -16.49 -11.36
N GLY A 32 -21.26 -17.36 -12.11
CA GLY A 32 -20.72 -17.96 -13.35
C GLY A 32 -20.46 -16.97 -14.49
N TRP A 33 -20.97 -15.74 -14.40
CA TRP A 33 -20.71 -14.66 -15.36
C TRP A 33 -19.52 -13.78 -14.98
N HIS A 34 -18.93 -13.97 -13.79
CA HIS A 34 -17.75 -13.23 -13.39
C HIS A 34 -16.51 -13.73 -14.14
N LYS A 35 -15.77 -12.78 -14.72
CA LYS A 35 -14.53 -13.04 -15.47
C LYS A 35 -13.32 -12.67 -14.61
N GLU A 36 -12.14 -12.98 -15.12
CA GLU A 36 -10.85 -12.62 -14.52
C GLU A 36 -10.77 -11.13 -14.12
N GLY A 37 -11.30 -10.23 -14.95
CA GLY A 37 -11.33 -8.79 -14.63
C GLY A 37 -12.08 -8.45 -13.33
N HIS A 38 -13.20 -9.13 -13.03
CA HIS A 38 -13.93 -8.94 -11.78
C HIS A 38 -13.14 -9.50 -10.59
N MET A 39 -12.46 -10.64 -10.77
CA MET A 39 -11.60 -11.24 -9.74
C MET A 39 -10.42 -10.33 -9.39
N LEU A 40 -9.72 -9.80 -10.40
CA LEU A 40 -8.59 -8.91 -10.22
C LEU A 40 -9.00 -7.60 -9.54
N ARG A 41 -10.14 -7.04 -9.95
CA ARG A 41 -10.67 -5.83 -9.31
C ARG A 41 -11.07 -6.08 -7.86
N ALA A 42 -11.79 -7.17 -7.59
CA ALA A 42 -12.14 -7.56 -6.22
C ALA A 42 -10.89 -7.71 -5.35
N LEU A 43 -9.81 -8.30 -5.88
CA LEU A 43 -8.54 -8.42 -5.19
C LEU A 43 -7.91 -7.05 -4.88
N PHE A 44 -7.82 -6.16 -5.87
CA PHE A 44 -7.25 -4.82 -5.69
C PHE A 44 -8.05 -3.98 -4.70
N GLU A 45 -9.38 -4.02 -4.79
CA GLU A 45 -10.28 -3.33 -3.86
C GLU A 45 -10.23 -3.94 -2.46
N GLY A 46 -10.18 -5.27 -2.34
CA GLY A 46 -10.05 -5.96 -1.06
C GLY A 46 -8.80 -5.55 -0.28
N VAL A 47 -7.65 -5.42 -0.95
CA VAL A 47 -6.42 -4.91 -0.34
C VAL A 47 -6.58 -3.43 0.05
N MET A 48 -7.17 -2.60 -0.81
CA MET A 48 -7.41 -1.18 -0.51
C MET A 48 -8.33 -1.02 0.70
N PHE A 49 -9.41 -1.81 0.81
CA PHE A 49 -10.35 -1.72 1.93
C PHE A 49 -9.69 -2.03 3.27
N GLU A 50 -8.75 -2.97 3.31
CA GLU A 50 -7.98 -3.23 4.53
C GLU A 50 -7.03 -2.07 4.87
N HIS A 51 -6.43 -1.42 3.87
CA HIS A 51 -5.68 -0.18 4.11
C HIS A 51 -6.59 0.94 4.64
N ARG A 52 -7.80 1.08 4.09
CA ARG A 52 -8.79 2.04 4.58
C ARG A 52 -9.17 1.76 6.03
N ARG A 53 -9.30 0.48 6.41
CA ARG A 53 -9.52 0.08 7.81
C ARG A 53 -8.38 0.55 8.71
N HIS A 54 -7.13 0.27 8.36
CA HIS A 54 -5.97 0.72 9.14
C HIS A 54 -5.91 2.25 9.26
N ILE A 55 -6.20 2.94 8.16
CA ILE A 55 -6.29 4.40 8.12
C ILE A 55 -7.38 4.94 9.05
N ASN A 56 -8.55 4.29 9.11
CA ASN A 56 -9.62 4.70 10.00
C ASN A 56 -9.20 4.53 11.47
N VAL A 57 -8.49 3.45 11.81
CA VAL A 57 -7.92 3.28 13.17
C VAL A 57 -6.97 4.43 13.52
N LEU A 58 -6.13 4.88 12.57
CA LEU A 58 -5.25 6.03 12.78
C LEU A 58 -6.03 7.35 12.93
N LYS A 59 -7.09 7.54 12.13
CA LYS A 59 -7.98 8.71 12.23
C LYS A 59 -8.68 8.78 13.58
N ASP A 60 -9.18 7.64 14.07
CA ASP A 60 -9.81 7.52 15.38
C ASP A 60 -8.83 7.82 16.52
N ALA A 61 -7.53 7.57 16.31
CA ALA A 61 -6.44 7.95 17.21
C ALA A 61 -6.00 9.43 17.06
N GLY A 62 -6.67 10.22 16.22
CA GLY A 62 -6.39 11.64 16.03
C GLY A 62 -5.35 11.97 14.95
N VAL A 63 -4.90 10.98 14.16
CA VAL A 63 -3.96 11.20 13.05
C VAL A 63 -4.71 11.65 11.80
N SER A 64 -4.30 12.76 11.20
CA SER A 64 -4.81 13.24 9.91
C SER A 64 -3.72 13.19 8.84
N PHE A 65 -4.13 12.96 7.60
CA PHE A 65 -3.27 13.03 6.42
C PHE A 65 -4.10 13.55 5.24
N ASP A 66 -3.43 14.27 4.35
CA ASP A 66 -4.00 14.96 3.19
C ASP A 66 -3.48 14.39 1.86
N LYS A 67 -2.49 13.48 1.91
CA LYS A 67 -1.88 12.82 0.76
C LYS A 67 -1.27 11.48 1.17
N ALA A 68 -1.15 10.56 0.21
CA ALA A 68 -0.43 9.31 0.41
C ALA A 68 0.45 8.98 -0.80
N VAL A 69 1.48 8.17 -0.55
CA VAL A 69 2.44 7.73 -1.57
C VAL A 69 2.32 6.22 -1.71
N LEU A 70 1.99 5.74 -2.92
CA LEU A 70 1.98 4.31 -3.22
C LEU A 70 3.32 3.92 -3.84
N SER A 71 4.01 2.95 -3.25
CA SER A 71 5.32 2.50 -3.73
C SER A 71 5.42 0.97 -3.78
N GLY A 72 6.51 0.46 -4.36
CA GLY A 72 6.72 -0.98 -4.55
C GLY A 72 5.99 -1.57 -5.76
N GLY A 73 5.88 -2.90 -5.82
CA GLY A 73 5.42 -3.59 -7.03
C GLY A 73 4.05 -3.13 -7.54
N GLY A 74 3.17 -2.71 -6.63
CA GLY A 74 1.83 -2.22 -6.91
C GLY A 74 1.73 -0.85 -7.56
N SER A 75 2.72 0.00 -7.35
CA SER A 75 2.72 1.35 -7.92
C SER A 75 2.98 1.37 -9.42
N ARG A 76 3.34 0.22 -10.01
CA ARG A 76 3.53 0.04 -11.46
C ARG A 76 2.22 -0.18 -12.22
N SER A 77 1.11 -0.40 -11.52
CA SER A 77 -0.22 -0.52 -12.14
C SER A 77 -0.74 0.85 -12.53
N GLU A 78 -1.36 0.98 -13.71
CA GLU A 78 -2.06 2.19 -14.12
C GLU A 78 -3.36 2.43 -13.32
N HIS A 79 -3.96 1.37 -12.77
CA HIS A 79 -5.28 1.44 -12.13
C HIS A 79 -5.22 1.42 -10.61
N TRP A 80 -4.26 0.71 -10.02
CA TRP A 80 -4.22 0.52 -8.58
C TRP A 80 -3.99 1.82 -7.77
N PRO A 81 -3.14 2.78 -8.21
CA PRO A 81 -3.05 4.09 -7.57
C PRO A 81 -4.38 4.84 -7.54
N GLN A 82 -5.17 4.76 -8.63
CA GLN A 82 -6.47 5.40 -8.71
C GLN A 82 -7.47 4.74 -7.75
N ILE A 83 -7.50 3.40 -7.67
CA ILE A 83 -8.34 2.67 -6.70
C ILE A 83 -8.03 3.10 -5.27
N PHE A 84 -6.76 3.30 -4.94
CA PHE A 84 -6.36 3.82 -3.64
C PHE A 84 -6.78 5.28 -3.44
N ALA A 85 -6.66 6.13 -4.46
CA ALA A 85 -7.10 7.53 -4.37
C ALA A 85 -8.60 7.63 -4.10
N ASP A 86 -9.40 6.90 -4.86
CA ASP A 86 -10.86 6.85 -4.72
C ASP A 86 -11.26 6.23 -3.37
N GLY A 87 -10.57 5.16 -2.96
CA GLY A 87 -10.88 4.43 -1.74
C GLY A 87 -10.50 5.15 -0.44
N LEU A 88 -9.40 5.90 -0.45
CA LEU A 88 -8.92 6.65 0.71
C LEU A 88 -9.43 8.10 0.75
N GLY A 89 -9.91 8.62 -0.39
CA GLY A 89 -10.38 9.98 -0.54
C GLY A 89 -9.25 11.02 -0.46
N VAL A 90 -8.02 10.64 -0.80
CA VAL A 90 -6.85 11.52 -0.81
C VAL A 90 -6.04 11.33 -2.10
N PRO A 91 -5.28 12.33 -2.55
CA PRO A 91 -4.37 12.16 -3.68
C PRO A 91 -3.31 11.09 -3.38
N ILE A 92 -3.10 10.21 -4.36
CA ILE A 92 -2.02 9.21 -4.36
C ILE A 92 -0.94 9.64 -5.35
N THR A 93 0.31 9.70 -4.88
CA THR A 93 1.46 9.87 -5.76
C THR A 93 2.26 8.58 -5.87
N VAL A 94 2.83 8.34 -7.05
CA VAL A 94 3.75 7.22 -7.28
C VAL A 94 5.16 7.80 -7.43
N PRO A 95 6.13 7.40 -6.59
CA PRO A 95 7.49 7.91 -6.68
C PRO A 95 8.20 7.31 -7.89
N GLU A 96 9.07 8.09 -8.52
CA GLU A 96 9.92 7.63 -9.64
C GLU A 96 10.91 6.54 -9.22
N ALA A 97 11.30 6.53 -7.94
CA ALA A 97 12.23 5.55 -7.38
C ALA A 97 11.58 4.17 -7.30
N ARG A 98 12.07 3.23 -8.11
CA ARG A 98 11.58 1.84 -8.18
C ARG A 98 11.79 1.04 -6.88
N GLU A 99 12.83 1.38 -6.13
CA GLU A 99 13.25 0.67 -4.91
C GLU A 99 13.17 1.59 -3.68
N THR A 100 11.97 2.10 -3.37
CA THR A 100 11.75 3.02 -2.23
C THR A 100 12.22 2.44 -0.90
N GLY A 101 12.08 1.12 -0.70
CA GLY A 101 12.59 0.42 0.48
C GLY A 101 14.12 0.47 0.58
N ALA A 102 14.83 0.19 -0.51
CA ALA A 102 16.30 0.24 -0.55
C ALA A 102 16.82 1.68 -0.43
N LEU A 103 16.15 2.65 -1.07
CA LEU A 103 16.45 4.06 -0.93
C LEU A 103 16.25 4.54 0.52
N GLY A 104 15.16 4.13 1.16
CA GLY A 104 14.88 4.41 2.57
C GLY A 104 15.97 3.85 3.49
N ALA A 105 16.43 2.62 3.24
CA ALA A 105 17.55 2.03 3.98
C ALA A 105 18.86 2.81 3.81
N ALA A 106 19.18 3.25 2.58
CA ALA A 106 20.38 4.04 2.29
C ALA A 106 20.34 5.46 2.89
N ILE A 107 19.16 6.09 2.97
CA ILE A 107 18.97 7.36 3.68
C ILE A 107 19.08 7.13 5.19
N GLY A 108 18.46 6.08 5.70
CA GLY A 108 18.51 5.70 7.13
C GLY A 108 19.92 5.36 7.62
N SER A 109 20.79 4.83 6.76
CA SER A 109 22.20 4.56 7.09
C SER A 109 23.09 5.81 7.05
N ARG A 110 22.57 6.94 6.58
CA ARG A 110 23.33 8.18 6.34
C ARG A 110 23.73 9.04 7.57
N PRO A 111 23.55 8.65 8.85
CA PRO A 111 24.21 9.34 9.97
C PRO A 111 25.59 8.79 10.38
N ALA A 112 26.12 7.71 9.76
CA ALA A 112 27.35 7.06 10.25
C ALA A 112 28.66 7.42 9.53
N CYS A 113 28.62 8.06 8.36
CA CYS A 113 29.84 8.44 7.62
C CYS A 113 29.84 9.93 7.30
N SER A 114 30.14 10.76 8.29
CA SER A 114 30.69 12.10 8.05
C SER A 114 32.22 12.00 8.10
N PRO A 115 32.96 12.33 7.03
CA PRO A 115 34.41 12.38 7.11
C PRO A 115 34.80 13.66 7.86
N THR A 116 34.92 13.58 9.18
CA THR A 116 35.68 14.59 9.94
C THR A 116 37.15 14.46 9.57
N MET A 117 37.54 15.18 8.52
CA MET A 117 38.93 15.47 8.18
C MET A 117 39.49 16.38 9.28
N ARG A 118 40.31 15.84 10.18
CA ARG A 118 41.21 16.68 11.01
C ARG A 118 42.52 16.86 10.24
N PRO A 119 42.97 18.09 9.93
CA PRO A 119 44.33 18.29 9.48
C PRO A 119 45.29 18.00 10.65
N ALA A 120 46.31 17.18 10.38
CA ALA A 120 47.40 16.91 11.30
C ALA A 120 48.19 18.20 11.54
N SER A 121 48.32 18.60 12.80
CA SER A 121 49.26 19.63 13.25
C SER A 121 50.64 19.01 13.44
N THR A 122 51.59 19.37 12.58
CA THR A 122 53.02 19.13 12.76
C THR A 122 53.63 20.21 13.65
N PRO A 123 54.69 19.89 14.40
CA PRO A 123 55.89 20.73 14.42
C PRO A 123 57.05 20.06 13.68
#